data_AF-A0A917UJA2-F1
#
_entry.id   AF-A0A917UJA2-F1
#
_cell.length_a   1.000
_cell.length_b   1.000
_cell.length_c   1.000
_cell.angle_alpha   90.00
_cell.angle_beta   90.00
_cell.angle_gamma   90.00
#
_symmetry.space_group_name_H-M   'P 1'
#
loop_
_entity.id
_entity.type
_entity.pdbx_description
1 polymer ?
#
loop_
_entity_poly.entity_id
_entity_poly.type
_entity_poly.pdbx_seq_one_letter_code
_entity_poly.pdbx_strand_id
1 'polypeptide(L)'
;MSEYDYSGAWFSRYDGFSTSQEKDVIGTHEVIITQDGDHLEVRSRPGCASTLKLSLDVAGWIVTGTWSEVTDPNGEYRGERFHGALQLVMDGGGVLTGRWVGFDPFSRRFNTGDWVLARMRG
;
A
#
# COMPACT_ATOMS: atom_id res chain seq x y z
N MET A 1 0.07 -17.02 14.20
CA MET A 1 1.32 -16.38 14.62
C MET A 1 2.32 -16.49 13.50
N SER A 2 2.59 -15.38 12.83
CA SER A 2 3.56 -15.30 11.75
C SER A 2 4.95 -15.62 12.26
N GLU A 3 5.72 -16.40 11.49
CA GLU A 3 7.10 -16.75 11.82
C GLU A 3 8.09 -15.59 11.55
N TYR A 4 7.62 -14.53 10.88
CA TYR A 4 8.42 -13.36 10.50
C TYR A 4 8.05 -12.12 11.31
N ASP A 5 9.06 -11.36 11.71
CA ASP A 5 8.88 -9.99 12.21
C ASP A 5 8.86 -9.01 11.03
N TYR A 6 7.71 -8.37 10.84
CA TYR A 6 7.45 -7.37 9.81
C TYR A 6 7.74 -5.95 10.29
N SER A 7 7.99 -5.75 11.58
CA SER A 7 8.08 -4.41 12.18
C SER A 7 9.24 -3.58 11.63
N GLY A 8 9.04 -2.27 11.56
CA GLY A 8 10.09 -1.30 11.20
C GLY A 8 9.83 -0.56 9.90
N ALA A 9 10.89 -0.04 9.29
CA ALA A 9 10.81 0.81 8.10
C ALA A 9 10.83 0.00 6.80
N TRP A 10 9.92 0.34 5.90
CA TRP A 10 9.75 -0.30 4.60
C TRP A 10 9.55 0.76 3.52
N PHE A 11 9.90 0.41 2.29
CA PHE A 11 9.56 1.15 1.09
C PHE A 11 8.35 0.51 0.43
N SER A 12 7.32 1.32 0.17
CA SER A 12 6.10 0.93 -0.54
C SER A 12 6.12 1.51 -1.93
N ARG A 13 5.83 0.68 -2.94
CA ARG A 13 5.65 1.09 -4.33
C ARG A 13 4.43 0.38 -4.90
N TYR A 14 3.57 1.12 -5.59
CA TYR A 14 2.49 0.54 -6.36
C TYR A 14 2.39 1.23 -7.72
N ASP A 15 1.97 0.49 -8.73
CA ASP A 15 1.53 1.03 -10.00
C ASP A 15 0.01 1.15 -10.06
N GLY A 16 -0.47 2.02 -10.92
CA GLY A 16 -1.87 2.18 -11.25
C GLY A 16 -2.02 2.91 -12.56
N PHE A 17 -3.26 3.12 -12.96
CA PHE A 17 -3.59 3.88 -14.16
C PHE A 17 -4.48 5.07 -13.80
N SER A 18 -4.10 6.27 -14.24
CA SER A 18 -4.95 7.45 -14.11
C SER A 18 -5.80 7.59 -15.37
N THR A 19 -7.11 7.41 -15.23
CA THR A 19 -8.04 7.61 -16.35
C THR A 19 -8.09 9.08 -16.77
N SER A 20 -7.96 10.04 -15.85
CA SER A 20 -7.99 11.48 -16.19
C SER A 20 -6.80 11.91 -17.04
N GLN A 21 -5.65 11.25 -16.85
CA GLN A 21 -4.40 11.59 -17.53
C GLN A 21 -4.01 10.59 -18.63
N GLU A 22 -4.81 9.53 -18.82
CA GLU A 22 -4.55 8.41 -19.74
C GLU A 22 -3.11 7.87 -19.64
N LYS A 23 -2.61 7.68 -18.42
CA LYS A 23 -1.23 7.23 -18.19
C LYS A 23 -1.06 6.38 -16.95
N ASP A 24 0.03 5.61 -16.93
CA ASP A 24 0.49 4.89 -15.75
C ASP A 24 0.96 5.88 -14.68
N VAL A 25 0.59 5.58 -13.43
CA VAL A 25 1.00 6.32 -12.24
C VAL A 25 1.74 5.37 -11.33
N ILE A 26 2.83 5.87 -10.75
CA ILE A 26 3.60 5.14 -9.74
C ILE A 26 3.47 5.92 -8.44
N GLY A 27 2.95 5.28 -7.41
CA GLY A 27 2.96 5.79 -6.05
C GLY A 27 4.11 5.18 -5.25
N THR A 28 4.79 6.01 -4.45
CA THR A 28 5.86 5.55 -3.57
C THR A 28 5.77 6.20 -2.20
N HIS A 29 5.98 5.41 -1.15
CA HIS A 29 5.95 5.87 0.24
C HIS A 29 7.06 5.20 1.05
N GLU A 30 7.77 5.95 1.90
CA GLU A 30 8.43 5.35 3.06
C GLU A 30 7.36 5.12 4.14
N VAL A 31 7.25 3.88 4.60
CA VAL A 31 6.24 3.46 5.57
C VAL A 31 6.86 2.83 6.80
N ILE A 32 6.15 2.90 7.92
CA ILE A 32 6.45 2.16 9.14
C ILE A 32 5.38 1.08 9.30
N ILE A 33 5.83 -0.14 9.54
CA ILE A 33 4.99 -1.28 9.91
C ILE A 33 5.07 -1.48 11.42
N THR A 34 3.90 -1.56 12.06
CA THR A 34 3.73 -2.04 13.43
C THR A 34 2.94 -3.34 13.41
N GLN A 35 3.41 -4.33 14.14
CA GLN A 35 2.82 -5.67 14.18
C GLN A 35 2.27 -6.01 15.56
N ASP A 36 1.04 -6.54 15.60
CA ASP A 36 0.41 -7.15 16.77
C ASP A 36 -0.12 -8.54 16.40
N GLY A 37 0.59 -9.58 16.84
CA GLY A 37 0.30 -10.96 16.42
C GLY A 37 0.38 -11.11 14.89
N ASP A 38 -0.74 -11.50 14.28
CA ASP A 38 -0.88 -11.66 12.84
C ASP A 38 -1.41 -10.38 12.15
N HIS A 39 -1.67 -9.31 12.89
CA HIS A 39 -2.15 -8.03 12.37
C HIS A 39 -1.00 -7.05 12.12
N LEU A 40 -1.01 -6.39 10.96
CA LEU A 40 -0.06 -5.36 10.57
C LEU A 40 -0.80 -4.04 10.31
N GLU A 41 -0.39 -3.00 11.01
CA GLU A 41 -0.69 -1.63 10.60
C GLU A 41 0.51 -1.03 9.88
N VAL A 42 0.26 -0.45 8.71
CA VAL A 42 1.29 0.22 7.90
C VAL A 42 0.88 1.66 7.70
N ARG A 43 1.79 2.60 7.93
CA ARG A 43 1.51 4.04 7.76
C ARG A 43 2.69 4.73 7.09
N SER A 44 2.41 5.65 6.16
CA SER A 44 3.43 6.57 5.65
C SER A 44 4.06 7.36 6.78
N ARG A 45 5.33 7.74 6.60
CA ARG A 45 6.01 8.62 7.56
C ARG A 45 5.30 9.98 7.67
N PRO A 46 5.35 10.64 8.84
CA PRO A 46 4.83 11.99 8.98
C PRO A 46 5.52 12.97 8.01
N GLY A 47 4.78 13.94 7.48
CA GLY A 47 5.31 14.98 6.59
C GLY A 47 5.31 14.62 5.10
N CYS A 48 4.85 13.43 4.73
CA CYS A 48 4.58 13.10 3.32
C CYS A 48 3.38 13.91 2.79
N ALA A 49 3.45 14.31 1.52
CA ALA A 49 2.40 15.10 0.86
C ALA A 49 1.07 14.34 0.75
N SER A 50 1.12 13.05 0.39
CA SER A 50 0.01 12.11 0.54
C SER A 50 0.25 11.19 1.74
N THR A 51 -0.84 10.69 2.33
CA THR A 51 -0.79 9.80 3.50
C THR A 51 -1.36 8.44 3.16
N LEU A 52 -0.50 7.42 3.24
CA LEU A 52 -0.85 6.02 3.00
C LEU A 52 -1.10 5.29 4.33
N LYS A 53 -2.14 4.46 4.36
CA LYS A 53 -2.44 3.53 5.46
C LYS A 53 -2.83 2.16 4.92
N LEU A 54 -2.24 1.09 5.48
CA LEU A 54 -2.64 -0.29 5.24
C LEU A 54 -3.03 -0.94 6.57
N SER A 55 -4.01 -1.82 6.51
CA SER A 55 -4.40 -2.71 7.62
C SER A 55 -4.48 -4.11 7.04
N LEU A 56 -3.57 -4.98 7.48
CA LEU A 56 -3.29 -6.27 6.86
C LEU A 56 -3.25 -7.38 7.91
N ASP A 57 -3.58 -8.58 7.50
CA ASP A 57 -3.48 -9.80 8.31
C ASP A 57 -2.57 -10.81 7.61
N VAL A 58 -1.79 -11.55 8.39
CA VAL A 58 -0.81 -12.55 7.94
C VAL A 58 -1.37 -13.95 8.13
N ALA A 59 -1.39 -14.73 7.05
CA ALA A 59 -1.76 -16.15 7.06
C ALA A 59 -0.69 -16.96 6.29
N GLY A 60 0.29 -17.50 7.03
CA GLY A 60 1.46 -18.16 6.45
C GLY A 60 2.30 -17.18 5.64
N TRP A 61 2.37 -17.39 4.32
CA TRP A 61 3.12 -16.56 3.37
C TRP A 61 2.27 -15.47 2.71
N ILE A 62 0.97 -15.43 3.01
CA ILE A 62 0.02 -14.48 2.43
C ILE A 62 -0.22 -13.36 3.42
N VAL A 63 -0.16 -12.12 2.94
CA VAL A 63 -0.51 -10.91 3.69
C VAL A 63 -1.63 -10.20 2.94
N THR A 64 -2.79 -10.05 3.54
CA THR A 64 -3.99 -9.54 2.86
C THR A 64 -4.73 -8.53 3.72
N GLY A 65 -5.46 -7.61 3.10
CA GLY A 65 -6.28 -6.66 3.86
C GLY A 65 -6.69 -5.47 3.00
N THR A 66 -6.64 -4.28 3.59
CA THR A 66 -7.11 -3.04 2.97
C THR A 66 -6.03 -1.98 2.90
N TRP A 67 -6.17 -1.09 1.92
CA TRP A 67 -5.35 0.10 1.78
C TRP A 67 -6.25 1.35 1.71
N SER A 68 -5.72 2.48 2.16
CA SER A 68 -6.30 3.79 1.89
C SER A 68 -5.23 4.84 1.74
N GLU A 69 -5.46 5.79 0.85
CA GLU A 69 -4.57 6.92 0.63
C GLU A 69 -5.36 8.22 0.58
N VAL A 70 -4.88 9.22 1.31
CA VAL A 70 -5.33 10.60 1.17
C VAL A 70 -4.28 11.32 0.33
N THR A 71 -4.67 11.80 -0.84
CA THR A 71 -3.77 12.47 -1.79
C THR A 71 -3.29 13.83 -1.27
N ASP A 72 -2.29 14.42 -1.92
CA ASP A 72 -1.84 15.78 -1.59
C ASP A 72 -3.01 16.77 -1.76
N PRO A 73 -3.37 17.56 -0.72
CA PRO A 73 -4.40 18.59 -0.81
C PRO A 73 -4.10 19.67 -1.86
N ASN A 74 -2.83 19.87 -2.20
CA ASN A 74 -2.38 20.79 -3.26
C ASN A 74 -2.20 20.10 -4.62
N GLY A 75 -2.41 18.78 -4.68
CA GLY A 75 -2.34 17.99 -5.90
C GLY A 75 -3.64 18.01 -6.71
N GLU A 76 -3.64 17.30 -7.85
CA GLU A 76 -4.80 17.20 -8.75
C GLU A 76 -6.05 16.68 -8.05
N TYR A 77 -5.87 15.64 -7.23
CA TYR A 77 -6.95 15.00 -6.49
C TYR A 77 -7.32 15.74 -5.18
N ARG A 78 -6.67 16.87 -4.86
CA ARG A 78 -7.07 17.82 -3.80
C ARG A 78 -7.42 17.19 -2.45
N GLY A 79 -6.67 16.19 -2.01
CA GLY A 79 -6.92 15.54 -0.72
C GLY A 79 -8.02 14.49 -0.75
N GLU A 80 -8.43 14.02 -1.94
CA GLU A 80 -9.36 12.91 -2.10
C GLU A 80 -8.82 11.65 -1.42
N ARG A 81 -9.76 10.85 -0.88
CA ARG A 81 -9.46 9.59 -0.22
C ARG A 81 -9.78 8.41 -1.14
N PHE A 82 -8.75 7.68 -1.53
CA PHE A 82 -8.87 6.40 -2.22
C PHE A 82 -8.72 5.24 -1.23
N HIS A 83 -9.33 4.10 -1.54
CA HIS A 83 -9.22 2.88 -0.74
C HIS A 83 -9.57 1.64 -1.55
N GLY A 84 -9.22 0.47 -1.00
CA GLY A 84 -9.56 -0.81 -1.58
C GLY A 84 -8.93 -1.99 -0.86
N ALA A 85 -8.76 -3.10 -1.56
CA ALA A 85 -8.19 -4.33 -1.01
C ALA A 85 -6.78 -4.59 -1.56
N LEU A 86 -5.97 -5.30 -0.78
CA LEU A 86 -4.57 -5.60 -1.07
C LEU A 86 -4.29 -7.05 -0.72
N GLN A 87 -3.59 -7.77 -1.61
CA GLN A 87 -3.10 -9.12 -1.34
C GLN A 87 -1.66 -9.24 -1.79
N LEU A 88 -0.80 -9.72 -0.90
CA LEU A 88 0.65 -9.81 -1.03
C LEU A 88 1.15 -11.20 -0.64
N VAL A 89 2.31 -11.57 -1.17
CA VAL A 89 3.03 -12.82 -0.89
C VAL A 89 4.43 -12.47 -0.39
N MET A 90 4.86 -13.10 0.71
CA MET A 90 6.21 -12.95 1.28
C MET A 90 7.22 -13.87 0.58
N ASP A 91 8.28 -13.30 0.01
CA ASP A 91 9.34 -14.04 -0.71
C ASP A 91 10.53 -14.41 0.20
N GLY A 92 10.27 -15.03 1.35
CA GLY A 92 11.33 -15.59 2.20
C GLY A 92 12.12 -14.58 3.08
N GLY A 93 11.69 -13.32 3.15
CA GLY A 93 12.12 -12.39 4.21
C GLY A 93 12.52 -11.01 3.69
N GLY A 94 11.61 -10.04 3.81
CA GLY A 94 11.90 -8.63 3.59
C GLY A 94 11.38 -8.06 2.28
N VAL A 95 10.69 -8.85 1.45
CA VAL A 95 9.93 -8.35 0.30
C VAL A 95 8.57 -9.01 0.26
N LEU A 96 7.53 -8.18 0.14
CA LEU A 96 6.15 -8.56 -0.11
C LEU A 96 5.77 -8.06 -1.50
N THR A 97 5.28 -8.94 -2.37
CA THR A 97 4.81 -8.58 -3.71
C THR A 97 3.39 -9.05 -3.91
N GLY A 98 2.60 -8.31 -4.68
CA GLY A 98 1.24 -8.72 -4.98
C GLY A 98 0.48 -7.64 -5.72
N ARG A 99 -0.83 -7.55 -5.46
CA ARG A 99 -1.72 -6.66 -6.21
C ARG A 99 -2.76 -6.00 -5.32
N TRP A 100 -3.16 -4.81 -5.73
CA TRP A 100 -4.29 -4.12 -5.16
C TRP A 100 -5.48 -4.09 -6.10
N VAL A 101 -6.65 -3.88 -5.52
CA VAL A 101 -7.86 -3.45 -6.22
C VAL A 101 -8.41 -2.21 -5.53
N GLY A 102 -8.86 -1.25 -6.32
CA GLY A 102 -9.52 -0.03 -5.88
C GLY A 102 -10.53 0.42 -6.93
N PHE A 103 -11.03 1.64 -6.81
CA PHE A 103 -12.03 2.17 -7.73
C PHE A 103 -11.57 3.49 -8.34
N ASP A 104 -12.04 3.73 -9.56
CA ASP A 104 -11.91 5.01 -10.23
C ASP A 104 -13.21 5.82 -10.06
N PRO A 105 -13.16 7.04 -9.50
CA PRO A 105 -14.34 7.84 -9.22
C PRO A 105 -15.05 8.35 -10.48
N PHE A 106 -14.34 8.48 -11.61
CA PHE A 106 -14.88 8.97 -12.87
C PHE A 106 -15.48 7.85 -13.71
N SER A 107 -14.77 6.72 -13.85
CA SER A 107 -15.22 5.60 -14.69
C SER A 107 -16.13 4.62 -13.96
N ARG A 108 -16.22 4.69 -12.62
CA ARG A 108 -16.98 3.75 -11.75
C ARG A 108 -16.60 2.29 -11.98
N ARG A 109 -15.35 2.03 -12.38
CA ARG A 109 -14.79 0.70 -12.56
C ARG A 109 -13.74 0.42 -11.51
N PHE A 110 -13.45 -0.86 -11.31
CA PHE A 110 -12.29 -1.25 -10.52
C PHE A 110 -11.02 -1.02 -11.32
N ASN A 111 -9.98 -0.60 -10.60
CA ASN A 111 -8.62 -0.57 -11.09
C ASN A 111 -7.76 -1.51 -10.23
N THR A 112 -6.72 -2.07 -10.83
CA THR A 112 -5.78 -2.97 -10.18
C THR A 112 -4.38 -2.65 -10.65
N GLY A 113 -3.39 -2.82 -9.77
CA GLY A 113 -1.99 -2.71 -10.12
C GLY A 113 -1.14 -3.58 -9.20
N ASP A 114 0.13 -3.72 -9.54
CA ASP A 114 1.07 -4.42 -8.69
C ASP A 114 1.45 -3.54 -7.48
N TRP A 115 1.81 -4.20 -6.38
CA TRP A 115 2.27 -3.56 -5.15
C TRP A 115 3.46 -4.31 -4.59
N VAL A 116 4.49 -3.57 -4.20
CA VAL A 116 5.68 -4.07 -3.51
C VAL A 116 5.87 -3.32 -2.19
N LEU A 117 6.06 -4.08 -1.10
CA LEU A 117 6.67 -3.57 0.13
C LEU A 117 8.05 -4.22 0.29
N ALA A 118 9.10 -3.42 0.44
CA ALA A 118 10.46 -3.90 0.64
C ALA A 118 11.04 -3.33 1.94
N ARG A 119 11.60 -4.18 2.81
CA ARG A 119 12.20 -3.78 4.08
C ARG A 119 13.42 -2.91 3.81
N MET A 120 13.48 -1.75 4.46
CA MET A 120 14.66 -0.89 4.37
C MET A 120 15.77 -1.50 5.23
N ARG A 121 16.93 -1.75 4.63
CA ARG A 121 18.12 -2.13 5.40
C ARG A 121 18.63 -0.89 6.15
N GLY A 122 18.77 -1.03 7.46
CA GLY A 122 19.51 -0.08 8.29
C GLY A 122 21.02 -0.24 8.12
#